data_AF-K9H8S3-F1
#
_entry.id   AF-K9H8S3-F1
#
_cell.length_a   1.000
_cell.length_b   1.000
_cell.length_c   1.000
_cell.angle_alpha   90.00
_cell.angle_beta   90.00
_cell.angle_gamma   90.00
#
_symmetry.space_group_name_H-M   'P 1'
#
loop_
_entity.id
_entity.type
_entity.pdbx_description
1 polymer ?
#
loop_
_entity_poly.entity_id
_entity_poly.type
_entity_poly.pdbx_seq_one_letter_code
_entity_poly.pdbx_strand_id
1 'polypeptide(L)'
;MLKPLALSAALWSAALAPLAVGLAAAGLAPAPAAAQTTPVALTQALEANMDRPLTPPEAWAAASAAQSHANDVRRIRDAFAARVVEITRLPPDAVAGVIPPLGRGPQSAMPNDLGPALAAALGRPLTSEEAAALREADAERRAAIAPHRRTLAARLERLTDLPADRITPLLEALGL
;
A
#
# COMPACT_ATOMS: atom_id res chain seq x y z
N MET A 1 -32.43 -58.57 -62.11
CA MET A 1 -33.69 -57.99 -62.65
C MET A 1 -33.85 -56.58 -62.08
N LEU A 2 -34.31 -55.66 -62.94
CA LEU A 2 -34.67 -54.26 -62.72
C LEU A 2 -33.55 -53.22 -62.51
N LYS A 3 -33.44 -52.41 -63.57
CA LYS A 3 -32.77 -51.10 -63.74
C LYS A 3 -33.84 -50.00 -63.42
N PRO A 4 -33.55 -48.69 -63.62
CA PRO A 4 -33.29 -47.65 -62.62
C PRO A 4 -34.41 -46.56 -62.58
N LEU A 5 -34.18 -45.43 -61.88
CA LEU A 5 -34.53 -44.03 -62.22
C LEU A 5 -34.02 -43.15 -61.04
N ALA A 6 -32.98 -42.32 -61.19
CA ALA A 6 -32.99 -40.94 -61.71
C ALA A 6 -33.84 -39.99 -60.81
N LEU A 7 -33.45 -38.78 -60.40
CA LEU A 7 -32.51 -37.77 -60.92
C LEU A 7 -32.45 -36.62 -59.89
N SER A 8 -31.54 -35.64 -60.15
CA SER A 8 -31.47 -34.27 -59.61
C SER A 8 -30.63 -34.10 -58.32
N ALA A 9 -29.38 -33.63 -58.33
CA ALA A 9 -28.74 -32.46 -58.96
C ALA A 9 -29.21 -31.10 -58.42
N ALA A 10 -28.44 -30.55 -57.47
CA ALA A 10 -28.19 -29.12 -57.25
C ALA A 10 -27.07 -29.02 -56.18
N LEU A 11 -25.80 -28.83 -56.58
CA LEU A 11 -25.12 -27.54 -56.76
C LEU A 11 -24.88 -26.74 -55.46
N TRP A 12 -23.61 -26.76 -55.05
CA TRP A 12 -22.81 -25.61 -54.62
C TRP A 12 -23.24 -24.81 -53.39
N SER A 13 -22.43 -24.92 -52.31
CA SER A 13 -21.87 -23.80 -51.53
C SER A 13 -20.87 -24.40 -50.53
N ALA A 14 -19.57 -24.29 -50.79
CA ALA A 14 -18.73 -23.19 -50.31
C ALA A 14 -18.63 -23.16 -48.77
N ALA A 15 -17.50 -23.72 -48.31
CA ALA A 15 -16.64 -23.25 -47.22
C ALA A 15 -17.27 -22.39 -46.11
N LEU A 16 -17.18 -22.89 -44.87
CA LEU A 16 -16.53 -22.17 -43.76
C LEU A 16 -16.47 -23.10 -42.54
N ALA A 17 -15.27 -23.59 -42.26
CA ALA A 17 -14.95 -24.22 -41.00
C ALA A 17 -15.03 -23.15 -39.88
N PRO A 18 -15.78 -23.37 -38.79
CA PRO A 18 -15.61 -22.54 -37.62
C PRO A 18 -14.33 -22.99 -36.90
N LEU A 19 -13.26 -22.21 -37.04
CA LEU A 19 -12.15 -22.22 -36.08
C LEU A 19 -12.74 -21.83 -34.72
N ALA A 20 -12.99 -22.83 -33.89
CA ALA A 20 -13.26 -22.65 -32.48
C ALA A 20 -12.01 -22.04 -31.83
N VAL A 21 -11.96 -20.70 -31.79
CA VAL A 21 -11.08 -19.97 -30.89
C VAL A 21 -11.58 -20.27 -29.49
N GLY A 22 -10.97 -21.27 -28.87
CA GLY A 22 -11.04 -21.46 -27.43
C GLY A 22 -10.46 -20.22 -26.75
N LEU A 23 -11.33 -19.26 -26.46
CA LEU A 23 -11.08 -18.27 -25.42
C LEU A 23 -10.96 -19.06 -24.11
N ALA A 24 -9.74 -19.46 -23.80
CA ALA A 24 -9.36 -19.75 -22.44
C ALA A 24 -9.67 -18.49 -21.64
N ALA A 25 -10.80 -18.52 -20.93
CA ALA A 25 -11.05 -17.67 -19.79
C ALA A 25 -9.99 -18.03 -18.75
N ALA A 26 -8.76 -17.58 -18.96
CA ALA A 26 -7.79 -17.40 -17.91
C ALA A 26 -8.49 -16.46 -16.94
N GLY A 27 -8.96 -17.02 -15.83
CA GLY A 27 -9.43 -16.24 -14.71
C GLY A 27 -8.37 -15.19 -14.46
N LEU A 28 -8.71 -13.93 -14.72
CA LEU A 28 -7.98 -12.80 -14.19
C LEU A 28 -8.10 -12.94 -12.68
N ALA A 29 -7.16 -13.68 -12.08
CA ALA A 29 -6.75 -13.39 -10.73
C ALA A 29 -6.49 -11.88 -10.71
N PRO A 30 -7.12 -11.11 -9.81
CA PRO A 30 -6.80 -9.71 -9.70
C PRO A 30 -5.29 -9.63 -9.51
N ALA A 31 -4.61 -8.90 -10.40
CA ALA A 31 -3.19 -8.62 -10.25
C ALA A 31 -2.96 -8.19 -8.78
N PRO A 32 -1.92 -8.72 -8.10
CA PRO A 32 -1.64 -8.29 -6.74
C PRO A 32 -1.57 -6.77 -6.78
N ALA A 33 -2.46 -6.10 -6.03
CA ALA A 33 -2.58 -4.65 -6.02
C ALA A 33 -1.16 -4.08 -5.97
N ALA A 34 -0.70 -3.55 -7.12
CA ALA A 34 0.66 -3.08 -7.26
C ALA A 34 0.89 -2.12 -6.10
N ALA A 35 1.90 -2.37 -5.28
CA ALA A 35 2.14 -1.63 -4.05
C ALA A 35 2.08 -0.14 -4.34
N GLN A 36 0.96 0.49 -3.99
CA GLN A 36 0.72 1.86 -4.38
C GLN A 36 1.72 2.73 -3.63
N THR A 37 2.46 3.54 -4.38
CA THR A 37 3.41 4.49 -3.78
C THR A 37 2.63 5.46 -2.90
N THR A 38 3.22 5.88 -1.78
CA THR A 38 2.57 6.78 -0.80
C THR A 38 1.85 7.98 -1.43
N PRO A 39 2.41 8.65 -2.46
CA PRO A 39 1.73 9.77 -3.11
C PRO A 39 0.42 9.37 -3.80
N VAL A 40 0.39 8.23 -4.50
CA VAL A 40 -0.79 7.75 -5.23
C VAL A 40 -1.88 7.27 -4.25
N ALA A 41 -1.47 6.57 -3.19
CA ALA A 41 -2.39 6.10 -2.17
C ALA A 41 -3.04 7.29 -1.41
N LEU A 42 -2.29 8.36 -1.16
CA LEU A 42 -2.82 9.57 -0.54
C LEU A 42 -3.82 10.29 -1.44
N THR A 43 -3.52 10.48 -2.73
CA THR A 43 -4.44 11.16 -3.64
C THR A 43 -5.76 10.40 -3.76
N GLN A 44 -5.70 9.06 -3.87
CA GLN A 44 -6.90 8.22 -3.89
C GLN A 44 -7.69 8.30 -2.57
N ALA A 45 -7.00 8.29 -1.43
CA ALA A 45 -7.63 8.40 -0.12
C ALA A 45 -8.33 9.76 0.07
N LEU A 46 -7.72 10.84 -0.42
CA LEU A 46 -8.33 12.18 -0.41
C LEU A 46 -9.56 12.23 -1.31
N GLU A 47 -9.47 11.76 -2.55
CA GLU A 47 -10.60 11.72 -3.49
C GLU A 47 -11.77 10.90 -2.95
N ALA A 48 -11.51 9.76 -2.31
CA ALA A 48 -12.56 8.93 -1.70
C ALA A 48 -13.27 9.62 -0.52
N ASN A 49 -12.66 10.65 0.08
CA ASN A 49 -13.22 11.42 1.19
C ASN A 49 -13.74 12.80 0.74
N MET A 50 -13.61 13.13 -0.55
CA MET A 50 -14.11 14.34 -1.16
C MET A 50 -15.33 14.02 -2.03
N ASP A 51 -16.33 14.88 -2.03
CA ASP A 51 -17.48 14.77 -2.95
C ASP A 51 -17.14 15.22 -4.40
N ARG A 52 -15.85 15.44 -4.68
CA ARG A 52 -15.32 15.86 -5.98
C ARG A 52 -13.92 15.26 -6.20
N PRO A 53 -13.50 15.05 -7.47
CA PRO A 53 -12.11 14.69 -7.75
C PRO A 53 -11.15 15.84 -7.40
N LEU A 54 -9.90 15.50 -7.11
CA LEU A 54 -8.82 16.47 -7.01
C LEU A 54 -8.55 17.05 -8.40
N THR A 55 -8.35 18.36 -8.47
CA THR A 55 -7.85 18.98 -9.69
C THR A 55 -6.39 18.57 -9.92
N PRO A 56 -5.88 18.54 -11.17
CA PRO A 56 -4.47 18.24 -11.44
C PRO A 56 -3.46 19.02 -10.59
N PRO A 57 -3.59 20.35 -10.37
CA PRO A 57 -2.66 21.09 -9.51
C PRO A 57 -2.77 20.70 -8.02
N GLU A 58 -3.97 20.42 -7.51
CA GLU A 58 -4.16 19.95 -6.12
C GLU A 58 -3.52 18.58 -5.92
N ALA A 59 -3.74 17.64 -6.85
CA ALA A 59 -3.16 16.30 -6.81
C ALA A 59 -1.63 16.34 -6.84
N TRP A 60 -1.03 17.18 -7.69
CA TRP A 60 0.41 17.36 -7.73
C TRP A 60 0.96 17.96 -6.43
N ALA A 61 0.29 18.99 -5.89
CA ALA A 61 0.69 19.63 -4.64
C ALA A 61 0.60 18.67 -3.44
N ALA A 62 -0.47 17.87 -3.36
CA ALA A 62 -0.66 16.84 -2.34
C ALA A 62 0.41 15.74 -2.45
N ALA A 63 0.66 15.23 -3.65
CA ALA A 63 1.69 14.22 -3.90
C ALA A 63 3.10 14.71 -3.52
N SER A 64 3.45 15.94 -3.89
CA SER A 64 4.73 16.57 -3.53
C SER A 64 4.88 16.72 -2.01
N ALA A 65 3.83 17.19 -1.33
CA ALA A 65 3.82 17.32 0.12
C ALA A 65 3.97 15.97 0.82
N ALA A 66 3.27 14.94 0.34
CA ALA A 66 3.36 13.57 0.86
C ALA A 66 4.77 13.00 0.68
N GLN A 67 5.40 13.23 -0.46
CA GLN A 67 6.76 12.77 -0.73
C GLN A 67 7.79 13.42 0.19
N SER A 68 7.68 14.73 0.41
CA SER A 68 8.55 15.44 1.36
C SER A 68 8.38 14.88 2.78
N HIS A 69 7.14 14.71 3.23
CA HIS A 69 6.84 14.15 4.53
C HIS A 69 7.34 12.71 4.68
N ALA A 70 7.16 11.86 3.65
CA ALA A 70 7.65 10.49 3.66
C ALA A 70 9.18 10.41 3.81
N ASN A 71 9.93 11.37 3.27
CA ASN A 71 11.37 11.46 3.47
C ASN A 71 11.74 11.82 4.91
N ASP A 72 10.98 12.71 5.56
CA ASP A 72 11.17 13.03 6.98
C ASP A 72 10.87 11.82 7.87
N VAL A 73 9.73 11.17 7.64
CA VAL A 73 9.34 9.96 8.36
C VAL A 73 10.34 8.83 8.16
N ARG A 74 10.92 8.69 6.96
CA ARG A 74 11.98 7.68 6.71
C ARG A 74 13.16 7.87 7.64
N ARG A 75 13.69 9.08 7.77
CA ARG A 75 14.81 9.38 8.67
C ARG A 75 14.48 9.06 10.12
N ILE A 76 13.28 9.39 10.57
CA ILE A 76 12.82 9.10 11.94
C ILE A 76 12.67 7.59 12.16
N ARG A 77 12.17 6.85 11.17
CA ARG A 77 12.05 5.38 11.23
C ARG A 77 13.41 4.69 11.21
N ASP A 78 14.36 5.20 10.44
CA ASP A 78 15.73 4.66 10.40
C ASP A 78 16.43 4.84 11.77
N ALA A 79 16.26 6.00 12.41
CA ALA A 79 16.75 6.25 13.76
C ALA A 79 16.09 5.31 14.79
N PHE A 80 14.77 5.10 14.68
CA PHE A 80 14.06 4.13 15.51
C PHE A 80 14.56 2.70 15.28
N ALA A 81 14.78 2.28 14.03
CA ALA A 81 15.33 0.96 13.71
C ALA A 81 16.71 0.75 14.33
N ALA A 82 17.60 1.75 14.25
CA ALA A 82 18.90 1.72 14.91
C ALA A 82 18.75 1.55 16.43
N ARG A 83 17.80 2.26 17.05
CA ARG A 83 17.52 2.13 18.47
C ARG A 83 17.01 0.73 18.84
N VAL A 84 16.15 0.14 18.02
CA VAL A 84 15.67 -1.24 18.20
C VAL A 84 16.82 -2.25 18.12
N VAL A 85 17.77 -2.06 17.19
CA VAL A 85 19.01 -2.86 17.10
C VAL A 85 19.83 -2.75 18.39
N GLU A 86 20.00 -1.55 18.93
CA GLU A 86 20.74 -1.33 20.18
C GLU A 86 20.08 -2.04 21.38
N ILE A 87 18.75 -1.97 21.48
CA ILE A 87 17.97 -2.56 22.58
C ILE A 87 18.01 -4.09 22.49
N THR A 88 17.69 -4.64 21.32
CA THR A 88 17.46 -6.08 21.14
C THR A 88 18.70 -6.87 20.75
N ARG A 89 19.76 -6.18 20.32
CA ARG A 89 20.98 -6.76 19.73
C ARG A 89 20.72 -7.65 18.51
N LEU A 90 19.54 -7.55 17.89
CA LEU A 90 19.25 -8.22 16.62
C LEU A 90 20.09 -7.62 15.49
N PRO A 91 20.43 -8.41 14.46
CA PRO A 91 21.07 -7.87 13.27
C PRO A 91 20.14 -6.86 12.57
N PRO A 92 20.69 -5.80 11.94
CA PRO A 92 19.90 -4.77 11.27
C PRO A 92 18.88 -5.32 10.27
N ASP A 93 19.23 -6.37 9.52
CA ASP A 93 18.34 -6.99 8.55
C ASP A 93 17.11 -7.65 9.18
N ALA A 94 17.26 -8.24 10.37
CA ALA A 94 16.14 -8.83 11.10
C ALA A 94 15.19 -7.73 11.62
N VAL A 95 15.74 -6.61 12.09
CA VAL A 95 14.94 -5.45 12.53
C VAL A 95 14.23 -4.81 11.35
N ALA A 96 14.90 -4.67 10.20
CA ALA A 96 14.30 -4.15 8.98
C ALA A 96 13.16 -5.05 8.47
N GLY A 97 13.23 -6.36 8.68
CA GLY A 97 12.14 -7.30 8.36
C GLY A 97 10.91 -7.16 9.27
N VAL A 98 11.08 -6.63 10.49
CA VAL A 98 9.99 -6.42 11.46
C VAL A 98 9.33 -5.06 11.29
N ILE A 99 10.09 -4.03 10.87
CA ILE A 99 9.57 -2.69 10.64
C ILE A 99 8.91 -2.62 9.24
N PRO A 100 7.62 -2.26 9.13
CA PRO A 100 6.94 -2.21 7.83
C PRO A 100 7.62 -1.24 6.84
N PRO A 101 7.64 -1.52 5.53
CA PRO A 101 8.23 -0.59 4.57
C PRO A 101 7.39 0.68 4.43
N LEU A 102 8.02 1.84 4.28
CA LEU A 102 7.31 3.07 3.92
C LEU A 102 6.82 3.03 2.47
N GLY A 103 5.62 3.57 2.25
CA GLY A 103 5.10 3.87 0.92
C GLY A 103 4.54 2.70 0.14
N ARG A 104 4.06 1.67 0.85
CA ARG A 104 3.22 0.59 0.30
C ARG A 104 1.76 0.75 0.75
N GLY A 105 1.26 1.98 0.77
CA GLY A 105 -0.09 2.29 1.24
C GLY A 105 -0.35 1.80 2.68
N PRO A 106 -1.49 1.13 2.95
CA PRO A 106 -1.84 0.62 4.29
C PRO A 106 -0.79 -0.30 4.94
N GLN A 107 0.04 -0.97 4.11
CA GLN A 107 1.11 -1.85 4.59
C GLN A 107 2.28 -1.07 5.20
N SER A 108 2.26 0.26 5.14
CA SER A 108 3.28 1.15 5.72
C SER A 108 2.98 1.54 7.17
N ALA A 109 1.74 1.32 7.60
CA ALA A 109 1.30 1.63 8.96
C ALA A 109 2.13 0.84 9.97
N MET A 110 2.70 1.55 10.95
CA MET A 110 3.41 0.90 12.03
C MET A 110 2.38 0.21 12.94
N PRO A 111 2.56 -1.07 13.30
CA PRO A 111 1.72 -1.71 14.30
C PRO A 111 1.87 -0.99 15.65
N ASN A 112 0.81 -1.04 16.46
CA ASN A 112 0.79 -0.42 17.78
C ASN A 112 1.81 -1.05 18.76
N ASP A 113 2.15 -2.32 18.53
CA ASP A 113 3.12 -3.07 19.32
C ASP A 113 3.98 -3.94 18.40
N LEU A 114 5.31 -3.71 18.43
CA LEU A 114 6.31 -4.50 17.70
C LEU A 114 6.85 -5.67 18.54
N GLY A 115 6.52 -5.73 19.82
CA GLY A 115 7.02 -6.71 20.78
C GLY A 115 6.88 -8.15 20.32
N PRO A 116 5.70 -8.60 19.85
CA PRO A 116 5.51 -9.97 19.36
C PRO A 116 6.41 -10.32 18.16
N ALA A 117 6.57 -9.40 17.22
CA ALA A 117 7.40 -9.63 16.03
C ALA A 117 8.91 -9.64 16.38
N LEU A 118 9.34 -8.77 17.29
CA LEU A 118 10.71 -8.76 17.80
C LEU A 118 11.02 -10.00 18.65
N ALA A 119 10.10 -10.45 19.49
CA ALA A 119 10.24 -11.68 20.26
C ALA A 119 10.36 -12.91 19.34
N ALA A 120 9.56 -12.96 18.27
CA ALA A 120 9.68 -14.01 17.25
C ALA A 120 11.04 -13.98 16.56
N ALA A 121 11.54 -12.79 16.18
CA ALA A 121 12.86 -12.63 15.57
C ALA A 121 14.02 -12.99 16.53
N LEU A 122 13.85 -12.73 17.83
CA LEU A 122 14.81 -13.09 18.88
C LEU A 122 14.81 -14.59 19.23
N GLY A 123 13.72 -15.30 18.93
CA GLY A 123 13.52 -16.68 19.40
C GLY A 123 13.29 -16.80 20.92
N ARG A 124 13.02 -15.67 21.61
CA ARG A 124 12.74 -15.61 23.05
C ARG A 124 11.82 -14.42 23.36
N PRO A 125 11.09 -14.43 24.49
CA PRO A 125 10.39 -13.24 24.93
C PRO A 125 11.36 -12.08 25.21
N LEU A 126 10.87 -10.86 25.01
CA LEU A 126 11.55 -9.63 25.42
C LEU A 126 11.64 -9.58 26.95
N THR A 127 12.75 -9.10 27.47
CA THR A 127 12.88 -8.78 28.89
C THR A 127 12.00 -7.57 29.24
N SER A 128 11.70 -7.38 30.53
CA SER A 128 10.97 -6.20 30.99
C SER A 128 11.70 -4.89 30.66
N GLU A 129 13.03 -4.90 30.71
CA GLU A 129 13.88 -3.76 30.36
C GLU A 129 13.83 -3.48 28.85
N GLU A 130 13.98 -4.50 28.00
CA GLU A 130 13.87 -4.38 26.55
C GLU A 130 12.48 -3.85 26.14
N ALA A 131 11.41 -4.38 26.76
CA ALA A 131 10.06 -3.94 26.49
C ALA A 131 9.79 -2.50 26.97
N ALA A 132 10.41 -2.06 28.06
CA ALA A 132 10.33 -0.66 28.52
C ALA A 132 11.07 0.27 27.55
N ALA A 133 12.30 -0.06 27.18
CA ALA A 133 13.11 0.73 26.24
C ALA A 133 12.47 0.81 24.85
N LEU A 134 11.83 -0.26 24.37
CA LEU A 134 11.11 -0.26 23.09
C LEU A 134 9.89 0.67 23.13
N ARG A 135 9.13 0.68 24.23
CA ARG A 135 7.98 1.59 24.38
C ARG A 135 8.42 3.04 24.43
N GLU A 136 9.52 3.35 25.11
CA GLU A 136 10.11 4.68 25.13
C GLU A 136 10.57 5.11 23.73
N ALA A 137 11.33 4.27 23.04
CA ALA A 137 11.78 4.54 21.66
C ALA A 137 10.60 4.73 20.69
N ASP A 138 9.51 3.98 20.83
CA ASP A 138 8.32 4.15 20.00
C ASP A 138 7.56 5.44 20.35
N ALA A 139 7.51 5.82 21.64
CA ALA A 139 6.93 7.10 22.07
C ALA A 139 7.72 8.28 21.49
N GLU A 140 9.05 8.24 21.54
CA GLU A 140 9.94 9.22 20.92
C GLU A 140 9.71 9.33 19.40
N ARG A 141 9.65 8.19 18.71
CA ARG A 141 9.34 8.12 17.28
C ARG A 141 8.01 8.79 16.96
N ARG A 142 6.94 8.46 17.71
CA ARG A 142 5.61 9.05 17.51
C ARG A 142 5.62 10.56 17.77
N ALA A 143 6.30 10.99 18.84
CA ALA A 143 6.44 12.41 19.17
C ALA A 143 7.20 13.18 18.08
N ALA A 144 8.23 12.56 17.49
CA ALA A 144 9.00 13.14 16.40
C ALA A 144 8.18 13.24 15.09
N ILE A 145 7.33 12.26 14.77
CA ILE A 145 6.49 12.29 13.55
C ILE A 145 5.32 13.26 13.67
N ALA A 146 4.71 13.38 14.85
CA ALA A 146 3.53 14.20 15.10
C ALA A 146 3.55 15.64 14.51
N PRO A 147 4.62 16.45 14.68
CA PRO A 147 4.66 17.80 14.10
C PRO A 147 4.68 17.79 12.57
N HIS A 148 5.37 16.84 11.95
CA HIS A 148 5.38 16.71 10.49
C HIS A 148 4.00 16.32 9.97
N ARG A 149 3.29 15.44 10.69
CA ARG A 149 1.93 14.99 10.32
C ARG A 149 0.94 16.13 10.42
N ARG A 150 0.98 16.91 11.51
CA ARG A 150 0.15 18.12 11.67
C ARG A 150 0.39 19.14 10.55
N THR A 151 1.66 19.33 10.17
CA THR A 151 2.02 20.25 9.09
C THR A 151 1.47 19.77 7.74
N LEU A 152 1.55 18.46 7.47
CA LEU A 152 0.96 17.87 6.26
C LEU A 152 -0.56 17.99 6.27
N ALA A 153 -1.23 17.65 7.38
CA ALA A 153 -2.68 17.74 7.51
C ALA A 153 -3.19 19.17 7.29
N ALA A 154 -2.57 20.17 7.93
CA ALA A 154 -2.93 21.58 7.74
C ALA A 154 -2.67 22.08 6.31
N ARG A 155 -1.67 21.54 5.63
CA ARG A 155 -1.42 21.85 4.21
C ARG A 155 -2.48 21.23 3.31
N LEU A 156 -2.86 19.98 3.55
CA LEU A 156 -3.89 19.29 2.79
C LEU A 156 -5.27 19.91 3.02
N GLU A 157 -5.59 20.32 4.25
CA GLU A 157 -6.83 21.03 4.58
C GLU A 157 -6.99 22.29 3.75
N ARG A 158 -5.94 23.13 3.63
CA ARG A 158 -5.95 24.31 2.77
C ARG A 158 -6.01 24.01 1.28
N LEU A 159 -5.61 22.82 0.85
CA LEU A 159 -5.60 22.41 -0.56
C LEU A 159 -6.93 21.78 -0.99
N THR A 160 -7.61 21.09 -0.08
CA THR A 160 -8.78 20.27 -0.41
C THR A 160 -10.07 20.71 0.27
N ASP A 161 -10.00 21.71 1.16
CA ASP A 161 -11.06 22.14 2.08
C ASP A 161 -11.60 21.00 2.98
N LEU A 162 -10.85 19.91 3.10
CA LEU A 162 -11.20 18.78 3.96
C LEU A 162 -10.68 19.05 5.38
N PRO A 163 -11.51 18.91 6.44
CA PRO A 163 -11.07 19.20 7.80
C PRO A 163 -9.94 18.27 8.24
N ALA A 164 -9.01 18.79 9.05
CA ALA A 164 -7.86 18.04 9.56
C ALA A 164 -8.23 16.74 10.29
N ASP A 165 -9.41 16.69 10.94
CA ASP A 165 -9.92 15.50 11.64
C ASP A 165 -10.22 14.33 10.69
N ARG A 166 -10.53 14.62 9.42
CA ARG A 166 -10.69 13.58 8.38
C ARG A 166 -9.37 13.24 7.70
N ILE A 167 -8.45 14.20 7.58
CA ILE A 167 -7.16 13.97 6.92
C ILE A 167 -6.22 13.15 7.81
N THR A 168 -6.15 13.46 9.10
CA THR A 168 -5.16 12.88 10.01
C THR A 168 -5.23 11.35 10.04
N PRO A 169 -6.40 10.69 10.20
CA PRO A 169 -6.50 9.23 10.17
C PRO A 169 -6.03 8.61 8.85
N LEU A 170 -6.22 9.29 7.71
CA LEU A 170 -5.74 8.83 6.40
C LEU A 170 -4.21 8.82 6.35
N LEU A 171 -3.58 9.87 6.89
CA LEU A 171 -2.12 9.94 6.97
C LEU A 171 -1.57 8.80 7.83
N GLU A 172 -2.17 8.53 8.99
CA GLU A 172 -1.76 7.44 9.88
C GLU A 172 -1.88 6.07 9.22
N ALA A 173 -2.99 5.81 8.54
CA ALA A 173 -3.22 4.58 7.80
C ALA A 173 -2.17 4.35 6.70
N LEU A 174 -1.66 5.43 6.11
CA LEU A 174 -0.63 5.37 5.08
C LEU A 174 0.81 5.40 5.63
N GLY A 175 0.98 5.44 6.95
CA GLY A 175 2.28 5.57 7.60
C GLY A 175 2.96 6.92 7.37
N LEU A 176 2.17 7.97 7.07
CA LEU A 176 2.55 9.38 7.00
C LEU A 176 2.29 10.00 8.39
#